data_AF-A0A7K1VS91-F1
#
_entry.id   AF-A0A7K1VS91-F1
#
_cell.length_a   1.000
_cell.length_b   1.000
_cell.length_c   1.000
_cell.angle_alpha   90.00
_cell.angle_beta   90.00
_cell.angle_gamma   90.00
#
_symmetry.space_group_name_H-M   'P 1'
#
loop_
_entity.id
_entity.type
_entity.pdbx_description
1 polymer ?
#
loop_
_entity_poly.entity_id
_entity_poly.type
_entity_poly.pdbx_seq_one_letter_code
_entity_poly.pdbx_strand_id
1 'polypeptide(L)' 'MESTYGRPIQEWLDLANAKLDEVPHMQVVAWLKSEHGMGHGHANAVVAYVKAARG' A
#
# COMPACT_ATOMS: atom_id res chain seq x y z
N MET A 1 20.35 -11.11 5.37
CA MET A 1 20.63 -9.67 5.16
C MET A 1 19.29 -8.99 4.92
N GLU A 2 18.60 -8.68 6.01
CA GLU A 2 17.33 -7.96 5.98
C GLU A 2 17.68 -6.47 6.01
N SER A 3 18.07 -5.97 4.85
CA SER A 3 18.55 -4.61 4.68
C SER A 3 17.41 -3.62 4.92
N THR A 4 17.51 -2.92 6.05
CA THR A 4 17.50 -1.45 6.09
C THR A 4 16.43 -0.82 5.23
N TYR A 5 15.21 -0.61 5.75
CA TYR A 5 14.36 0.59 5.57
C TYR A 5 12.98 0.34 6.23
N GLY A 6 12.89 0.63 7.54
CA GLY A 6 11.67 1.12 8.20
C GLY A 6 10.50 0.16 8.49
N ARG A 7 9.94 -0.56 7.51
CA ARG A 7 8.81 -1.50 7.70
C ARG A 7 8.81 -2.57 6.60
N PRO A 8 8.51 -3.84 6.91
CA PRO A 8 8.41 -4.89 5.89
C PRO A 8 7.32 -4.53 4.87
N ILE A 9 7.53 -4.88 3.60
CA ILE A 9 6.53 -4.67 2.53
C ILE A 9 5.16 -5.25 2.91
N GLN A 10 5.16 -6.33 3.70
CA GLN A 10 3.95 -6.97 4.23
C GLN A 10 3.04 -6.01 5.02
N GLU A 11 3.61 -5.09 5.80
CA GLU A 11 2.82 -4.08 6.55
C GLU A 11 2.06 -3.15 5.59
N TRP A 12 2.71 -2.74 4.50
CA TRP A 12 2.07 -1.88 3.50
C TRP A 12 0.96 -2.59 2.74
N LEU A 13 1.16 -3.88 2.45
CA LEU A 13 0.15 -4.73 1.84
C LEU A 13 -1.06 -4.90 2.76
N ASP A 14 -0.83 -5.14 4.05
CA ASP A 14 -1.89 -5.28 5.05
C ASP A 14 -2.71 -3.98 5.21
N LEU A 15 -2.04 -2.84 5.38
CA LEU A 15 -2.67 -1.53 5.46
C LEU A 15 -3.50 -1.22 4.20
N ALA A 16 -2.94 -1.47 3.01
CA ALA A 16 -3.66 -1.27 1.76
C ALA A 16 -4.85 -2.24 1.61
N ASN A 17 -4.71 -3.49 2.08
CA ASN A 17 -5.79 -4.48 2.05
C ASN A 17 -6.96 -4.09 2.94
N ALA A 18 -6.68 -3.71 4.19
CA ALA A 18 -7.68 -3.20 5.11
C ALA A 18 -8.38 -1.97 4.53
N LYS A 19 -7.61 -1.00 3.99
CA LYS A 19 -8.18 0.24 3.46
C LYS A 19 -8.98 0.06 2.18
N LEU A 20 -8.60 -0.88 1.32
CA LEU A 20 -9.33 -1.23 0.09
C LEU A 20 -10.74 -1.77 0.36
N ASP A 21 -11.03 -2.22 1.59
CA ASP A 21 -12.39 -2.61 2.00
C ASP A 21 -13.31 -1.40 2.25
N GLU A 22 -12.72 -0.27 2.67
CA GLU A 22 -13.47 0.94 3.02
C GLU A 22 -13.57 1.93 1.85
N VAL A 23 -12.49 2.06 1.06
CA VAL A 23 -12.37 3.10 0.03
C VAL A 23 -11.77 2.53 -1.27
N PRO A 24 -12.08 3.12 -2.43
CA PRO A 24 -11.58 2.62 -3.71
C PRO A 24 -10.06 2.79 -3.87
N HIS A 25 -9.46 2.00 -4.77
CA HIS A 25 -8.02 1.99 -5.11
C HIS A 25 -7.35 3.37 -5.09
N MET A 26 -7.93 4.34 -5.81
CA MET A 26 -7.34 5.67 -5.95
C MET A 26 -7.28 6.45 -4.62
N GLN A 27 -8.25 6.23 -3.73
CA GLN A 27 -8.25 6.82 -2.39
C GLN A 27 -7.21 6.17 -1.48
N VAL A 28 -7.02 4.85 -1.56
CA VAL A 28 -5.96 4.16 -0.80
C VAL A 28 -4.58 4.61 -1.26
N VAL A 29 -4.36 4.76 -2.57
CA VAL A 29 -3.10 5.32 -3.11
C VAL A 29 -2.87 6.74 -2.61
N ALA A 30 -3.91 7.60 -2.59
CA ALA A 30 -3.80 8.95 -2.05
C ALA A 30 -3.49 8.96 -0.55
N TRP A 31 -4.12 8.08 0.22
CA TRP A 31 -3.91 7.93 1.65
C TRP A 31 -2.47 7.47 1.97
N LEU A 32 -1.94 6.45 1.28
CA LEU A 32 -0.55 6.02 1.43
C LEU A 32 0.46 7.12 1.09
N LYS A 33 0.15 7.96 0.09
CA LYS A 33 1.01 9.10 -0.26
C LYS A 33 0.97 10.20 0.81
N SER A 34 -0.23 10.54 1.29
CA SER A 34 -0.45 11.67 2.22
C SER A 34 -0.04 11.32 3.65
N GLU A 35 -0.57 10.22 4.18
CA GLU A 35 -0.40 9.85 5.60
C GLU A 35 0.93 9.16 5.86
N HIS A 36 1.42 8.41 4.88
CA HIS A 36 2.60 7.55 5.04
C HIS A 36 3.82 8.03 4.24
N GLY A 37 3.69 9.14 3.50
CA GLY A 37 4.77 9.69 2.68
C GLY A 37 5.26 8.75 1.59
N MET A 38 4.44 7.76 1.20
CA MET A 38 4.85 6.74 0.24
C MET A 38 4.99 7.35 -1.17
N GLY A 39 6.09 7.06 -1.85
CA GLY A 39 6.29 7.52 -3.24
C GLY A 39 5.22 6.97 -4.20
N HIS A 40 4.88 7.74 -5.25
CA HIS A 40 3.80 7.39 -6.18
C HIS A 40 3.92 5.97 -6.76
N GLY A 41 5.11 5.58 -7.23
CA GLY A 41 5.36 4.25 -7.79
C GLY A 41 5.14 3.12 -6.78
N HIS A 42 5.60 3.30 -5.54
CA HIS A 42 5.43 2.30 -4.48
C HIS A 42 3.97 2.21 -4.01
N ALA A 43 3.29 3.35 -3.83
CA ALA A 43 1.88 3.37 -3.41
C ALA A 43 0.98 2.68 -4.42
N ASN A 44 1.17 2.96 -5.71
CA ASN A 44 0.35 2.31 -6.73
C ASN A 44 0.67 0.81 -6.85
N ALA A 45 1.94 0.42 -6.76
CA ALA A 45 2.35 -0.99 -6.82
C ALA A 45 1.76 -1.80 -5.66
N VAL A 46 1.80 -1.27 -4.43
CA VAL A 46 1.24 -1.92 -3.24
C VAL A 46 -0.27 -2.14 -3.41
N VAL A 47 -1.03 -1.09 -3.73
CA VAL A 47 -2.49 -1.19 -3.84
C VAL A 47 -2.90 -2.07 -5.03
N ALA A 48 -2.18 -1.99 -6.16
CA ALA A 48 -2.43 -2.84 -7.32
C ALA A 48 -2.15 -4.32 -7.02
N TYR A 49 -1.05 -4.63 -6.32
CA TYR A 49 -0.72 -6.00 -5.91
C TYR A 49 -1.80 -6.57 -5.01
N VAL A 50 -2.21 -5.82 -3.97
CA VAL A 50 -3.28 -6.27 -3.05
C VAL A 50 -4.59 -6.47 -3.79
N LYS A 51 -4.98 -5.53 -4.65
CA LYS A 51 -6.20 -5.63 -5.45
C LYS A 51 -6.17 -6.82 -6.41
N ALA A 52 -5.01 -7.12 -6.99
CA ALA A 52 -4.82 -8.29 -7.84
C ALA A 52 -4.84 -9.61 -7.05
N ALA A 53 -4.38 -9.62 -5.80
CA ALA A 53 -4.42 -10.79 -4.91
C ALA A 53 -5.81 -11.07 -4.33
N ARG A 54 -6.71 -10.07 -4.28
CA ARG A 54 -8.11 -10.21 -3.84
C ARG A 54 -9.05 -10.73 -4.94
N GLY A 55 -8.66 -10.61 -6.21
CA GLY A 55 -9.44 -11.06 -7.37
C GLY A 55 -8.99 -12.44 -7.84
#